data_AF-A0A7S1YXP8-F1
#
_entry.id   AF-A0A7S1YXP8-F1
#
_cell.length_a   1.000
_cell.length_b   1.000
_cell.length_c   1.000
_cell.angle_alpha   90.00
_cell.angle_beta   90.00
_cell.angle_gamma   90.00
#
_symmetry.space_group_name_H-M   'P 1'
#
loop_
_entity.id
_entity.type
_entity.pdbx_description
1 polymer ?
#
loop_
_entity_poly.entity_id
_entity_poly.type
_entity_poly.pdbx_seq_one_letter_code
_entity_poly.pdbx_strand_id
1 'polypeptide(L)'
;MPDDNDSVYRDLVGFLKSDRSDLRTKAAEAVLTVTDMDGIAALVRCGAVPPLCRIASDPTGTAGRDAIASLVRLTSVGPSGSQSVEDALDSGAVSRLTEIALESPPPSSSSPSSSSSTTDAETERWRERVNSSLAVLANVTRAERGSVEFCGRSLPDEAVSAGGGGGEHEGG
;
A
#
# COMPACT_ATOMS: atom_id res chain seq x y z
N MET A 1 -12.58 7.46 -29.03
CA MET A 1 -13.38 6.35 -28.50
C MET A 1 -12.67 5.90 -27.24
N PRO A 2 -13.31 5.80 -26.06
CA PRO A 2 -12.69 5.05 -24.97
C PRO A 2 -12.41 3.65 -25.50
N ASP A 3 -11.19 3.15 -25.34
CA ASP A 3 -10.85 1.78 -25.71
C ASP A 3 -11.79 0.83 -24.96
N ASP A 4 -12.36 -0.18 -25.62
CA ASP A 4 -13.32 -1.12 -25.00
C ASP A 4 -12.78 -1.73 -23.69
N ASN A 5 -11.45 -1.85 -23.57
CA ASN A 5 -10.75 -2.26 -22.35
C ASN A 5 -10.92 -1.28 -21.17
N ASP A 6 -10.95 0.04 -21.40
CA ASP A 6 -11.15 1.02 -20.32
C ASP A 6 -12.54 0.89 -19.68
N SER A 7 -13.54 0.42 -20.45
CA SER A 7 -14.86 0.11 -19.88
C SER A 7 -14.78 -1.05 -18.89
N VAL A 8 -14.07 -2.13 -19.26
CA VAL A 8 -13.88 -3.30 -18.41
C VAL A 8 -13.15 -2.94 -17.12
N TYR A 9 -12.07 -2.15 -17.21
CA TYR A 9 -11.31 -1.72 -16.03
C TYR A 9 -12.11 -0.75 -15.15
N ARG A 10 -12.97 0.10 -15.73
CA ARG A 10 -13.86 0.96 -14.96
C ARG A 10 -14.91 0.17 -14.18
N ASP A 11 -15.49 -0.86 -14.78
CA ASP A 11 -16.43 -1.76 -14.11
C ASP A 11 -15.73 -2.52 -12.99
N LEU A 12 -14.51 -3.02 -13.24
CA LEU A 12 -13.68 -3.68 -12.24
C LEU A 12 -13.38 -2.76 -11.04
N VAL A 13 -13.01 -1.50 -11.29
CA VAL A 13 -12.83 -0.49 -10.24
C VAL A 13 -14.15 -0.20 -9.51
N GLY A 14 -15.28 -0.24 -10.21
CA GLY A 14 -16.61 -0.19 -9.62
C GLY A 14 -16.84 -1.31 -8.60
N PHE A 15 -16.44 -2.54 -8.92
CA PHE A 15 -16.56 -3.67 -8.00
C PHE A 15 -15.65 -3.57 -6.78
N LEU A 16 -14.45 -2.97 -6.89
CA LEU A 16 -13.58 -2.68 -5.74
C LEU A 16 -14.25 -1.72 -4.73
N LYS A 17 -15.15 -0.85 -5.19
CA LYS A 17 -15.87 0.13 -4.36
C LYS A 17 -17.18 -0.41 -3.79
N SER A 18 -17.59 -1.63 -4.16
CA SER A 18 -18.85 -2.23 -3.72
C SER A 18 -18.89 -2.45 -2.21
N ASP A 19 -20.06 -2.32 -1.60
CA ASP A 19 -20.27 -2.66 -0.18
C ASP A 19 -20.20 -4.18 0.06
N ARG A 20 -20.41 -4.97 -1.00
CA ARG A 20 -20.34 -6.43 -0.98
C ARG A 20 -18.90 -6.93 -0.90
N SER A 21 -18.56 -7.59 0.20
CA SER A 21 -17.21 -8.12 0.46
C SER A 21 -16.78 -9.17 -0.57
N ASP A 22 -17.69 -10.03 -1.01
CA ASP A 22 -17.42 -11.06 -2.02
C ASP A 22 -17.04 -10.44 -3.37
N LEU A 23 -17.74 -9.39 -3.80
CA LEU A 23 -17.41 -8.66 -5.03
C LEU A 23 -16.07 -7.93 -4.91
N ARG A 24 -15.78 -7.28 -3.77
CA ARG A 24 -14.47 -6.64 -3.56
C ARG A 24 -13.32 -7.65 -3.60
N THR A 25 -13.49 -8.81 -2.99
CA THR A 25 -12.49 -9.88 -3.01
C THR A 25 -12.23 -10.36 -4.44
N LYS A 26 -13.28 -10.64 -5.21
CA LYS A 26 -13.13 -11.07 -6.61
C LYS A 26 -12.57 -9.98 -7.51
N ALA A 27 -12.89 -8.73 -7.25
CA ALA A 27 -12.31 -7.61 -7.96
C ALA A 27 -10.82 -7.44 -7.64
N ALA A 28 -10.41 -7.54 -6.37
CA ALA A 28 -9.00 -7.47 -5.97
C ALA A 28 -8.19 -8.62 -6.57
N GLU A 29 -8.74 -9.84 -6.56
CA GLU A 29 -8.16 -11.02 -7.22
C GLU A 29 -7.99 -10.77 -8.73
N ALA A 30 -9.02 -10.25 -9.41
CA ALA A 30 -8.96 -9.96 -10.84
C ALA A 30 -7.97 -8.82 -11.18
N VAL A 31 -7.81 -7.80 -10.34
CA VAL A 31 -6.76 -6.79 -10.52
C VAL A 31 -5.38 -7.44 -10.43
N LEU A 32 -5.18 -8.38 -9.51
CA LEU A 32 -3.92 -9.08 -9.34
C LEU A 32 -3.58 -9.99 -10.54
N THR A 33 -4.54 -10.42 -11.35
CA THR A 33 -4.24 -11.22 -12.56
C THR A 33 -3.77 -10.37 -13.73
N VAL A 34 -3.99 -9.05 -13.69
CA VAL A 34 -3.48 -8.11 -14.71
C VAL A 34 -1.96 -7.99 -14.55
N THR A 35 -1.25 -8.29 -15.63
CA THR A 35 0.23 -8.36 -15.65
C THR A 35 0.84 -7.60 -16.81
N ASP A 36 0.06 -7.34 -17.86
CA ASP A 36 0.47 -6.53 -19.00
C ASP A 36 0.50 -5.04 -18.64
N MET A 37 1.44 -4.31 -19.25
CA MET A 37 1.68 -2.90 -18.94
C MET A 37 0.51 -2.00 -19.34
N ASP A 38 -0.21 -2.36 -20.42
CA ASP A 38 -1.36 -1.59 -20.90
C ASP A 38 -2.54 -1.71 -19.93
N GLY A 39 -2.83 -2.91 -19.43
CA GLY A 39 -3.83 -3.16 -18.41
C GLY A 39 -3.49 -2.49 -17.08
N ILE A 40 -2.22 -2.55 -16.65
CA ILE A 40 -1.73 -1.82 -15.47
C ILE A 40 -1.96 -0.32 -15.64
N ALA A 41 -1.59 0.26 -16.79
CA ALA A 41 -1.82 1.67 -17.07
C ALA A 41 -3.32 2.03 -17.09
N ALA A 42 -4.15 1.19 -17.69
CA ALA A 42 -5.60 1.37 -17.73
C ALA A 42 -6.24 1.32 -16.34
N LEU A 43 -5.80 0.41 -15.46
CA LEU A 43 -6.23 0.33 -14.06
C LEU A 43 -5.90 1.62 -13.28
N VAL A 44 -4.69 2.16 -13.46
CA VAL A 44 -4.29 3.42 -12.83
C VAL A 44 -5.17 4.57 -13.35
N ARG A 45 -5.34 4.70 -14.68
CA ARG A 45 -6.23 5.72 -15.27
C ARG A 45 -7.67 5.63 -14.78
N CYS A 46 -8.16 4.41 -14.53
CA CYS A 46 -9.52 4.18 -14.02
C CYS A 46 -9.65 4.43 -12.51
N GLY A 47 -8.56 4.73 -11.80
CA GLY A 47 -8.57 5.03 -10.36
C GLY A 47 -8.67 3.79 -9.48
N ALA A 48 -7.95 2.72 -9.83
CA ALA A 48 -7.88 1.50 -9.02
C ALA A 48 -7.11 1.67 -7.70
N VAL A 49 -6.14 2.61 -7.64
CA VAL A 49 -5.24 2.75 -6.49
C VAL A 49 -5.99 3.11 -5.18
N PRO A 50 -6.85 4.14 -5.13
CA PRO A 50 -7.55 4.49 -3.88
C PRO A 50 -8.40 3.37 -3.25
N PRO A 51 -9.26 2.63 -4.00
CA PRO A 51 -10.02 1.55 -3.40
C PRO A 51 -9.13 0.36 -2.99
N LEU A 52 -8.02 0.10 -3.68
CA LEU A 52 -7.06 -0.92 -3.24
C LEU A 52 -6.36 -0.53 -1.93
N CYS A 53 -5.97 0.74 -1.75
CA CYS A 53 -5.43 1.22 -0.48
C CYS A 53 -6.42 1.07 0.68
N ARG A 54 -7.73 1.22 0.42
CA ARG A 54 -8.78 0.96 1.41
C ARG A 54 -8.90 -0.54 1.74
N ILE A 55 -8.89 -1.39 0.72
CA ILE A 55 -9.01 -2.85 0.89
C ILE A 55 -7.78 -3.43 1.60
N ALA A 56 -6.59 -2.86 1.37
CA ALA A 56 -5.35 -3.27 2.03
C ALA A 56 -5.45 -3.26 3.57
N SER A 57 -6.30 -2.40 4.15
CA SER A 57 -6.55 -2.35 5.60
C SER A 57 -7.31 -3.55 6.16
N ASP A 58 -7.83 -4.47 5.35
CA ASP A 58 -8.45 -5.70 5.84
C ASP A 58 -7.34 -6.71 6.25
N PRO A 59 -7.19 -7.03 7.56
CA PRO A 59 -6.15 -7.92 8.04
C PRO A 59 -6.52 -9.40 7.90
N THR A 60 -7.81 -9.72 7.72
CA THR A 60 -8.32 -11.10 7.77
C THR A 60 -8.66 -11.66 6.40
N GLY A 61 -8.91 -10.80 5.42
CA GLY A 61 -9.33 -11.18 4.07
C GLY A 61 -8.16 -11.42 3.11
N THR A 62 -8.32 -12.40 2.21
CA THR A 62 -7.47 -12.55 1.02
C THR A 62 -7.48 -11.28 0.17
N ALA A 63 -8.59 -10.53 0.18
CA ALA A 63 -8.73 -9.25 -0.50
C ALA A 63 -7.66 -8.23 -0.10
N GLY A 64 -7.33 -8.14 1.20
CA GLY A 64 -6.29 -7.21 1.67
C GLY A 64 -4.91 -7.58 1.15
N ARG A 65 -4.57 -8.87 1.18
CA ARG A 65 -3.32 -9.40 0.59
C ARG A 65 -3.26 -9.12 -0.92
N ASP A 66 -4.31 -9.45 -1.65
CA ASP A 66 -4.36 -9.29 -3.10
C ASP A 66 -4.30 -7.81 -3.50
N ALA A 67 -4.92 -6.93 -2.69
CA ALA A 67 -4.85 -5.49 -2.88
C ALA A 67 -3.43 -4.95 -2.69
N ILE A 68 -2.72 -5.36 -1.64
CA ILE A 68 -1.33 -4.93 -1.41
C ILE A 68 -0.42 -5.46 -2.53
N ALA A 69 -0.57 -6.72 -2.91
CA ALA A 69 0.20 -7.31 -4.02
C ALA A 69 -0.07 -6.60 -5.36
N SER A 70 -1.33 -6.20 -5.61
CA SER A 70 -1.69 -5.38 -6.76
C SER A 70 -1.05 -3.99 -6.70
N LEU A 71 -1.06 -3.35 -5.52
CA LEU A 71 -0.41 -2.05 -5.30
C LEU A 71 1.09 -2.10 -5.56
N VAL A 72 1.78 -3.20 -5.22
CA VAL A 72 3.22 -3.38 -5.56
C VAL A 72 3.45 -3.23 -7.05
N ARG A 73 2.57 -3.82 -7.88
CA ARG A 73 2.68 -3.75 -9.34
C ARG A 73 2.29 -2.39 -9.88
N LEU A 74 1.21 -1.80 -9.38
CA LEU A 74 0.74 -0.49 -9.84
C LEU A 74 1.76 0.61 -9.49
N THR A 75 2.38 0.54 -8.31
CA THR A 75 3.38 1.52 -7.83
C THR A 75 4.81 1.21 -8.29
N SER A 76 5.04 0.09 -8.97
CA SER A 76 6.33 -0.26 -9.58
C SER A 76 6.75 0.79 -10.62
N VAL A 77 8.05 0.79 -10.99
CA VAL A 77 8.51 1.57 -12.14
C VAL A 77 7.76 1.10 -13.40
N GLY A 78 7.14 2.04 -14.10
CA GLY A 78 6.37 1.80 -15.31
C GLY A 78 5.75 3.10 -15.84
N PRO A 79 5.04 3.05 -16.98
CA PRO A 79 4.46 4.23 -17.64
C PRO A 79 3.51 5.05 -16.75
N SER A 80 2.94 4.41 -15.72
CA SER A 80 1.96 5.02 -14.80
C SER A 80 2.44 5.04 -13.35
N GLY A 81 3.71 4.70 -13.10
CA GLY A 81 4.27 4.58 -11.75
C GLY A 81 4.22 5.87 -10.95
N SER A 82 4.40 7.04 -11.61
CA SER A 82 4.30 8.33 -10.92
C SER A 82 2.86 8.65 -10.51
N GLN A 83 1.88 8.42 -11.40
CA GLN A 83 0.47 8.68 -11.09
C GLN A 83 -0.03 7.75 -9.98
N SER A 84 0.32 6.47 -10.05
CA SER A 84 -0.09 5.50 -9.03
C SER A 84 0.55 5.76 -7.67
N VAL A 85 1.78 6.27 -7.63
CA VAL A 85 2.42 6.72 -6.39
C VAL A 85 1.68 7.93 -5.81
N GLU A 86 1.36 8.96 -6.61
CA GLU A 86 0.60 10.12 -6.11
C GLU A 86 -0.80 9.73 -5.64
N ASP A 87 -1.52 8.89 -6.39
CA ASP A 87 -2.84 8.39 -5.98
C ASP A 87 -2.77 7.60 -4.67
N ALA A 88 -1.69 6.84 -4.44
CA ALA A 88 -1.46 6.11 -3.20
C ALA A 88 -1.19 7.05 -2.03
N LEU A 89 -0.38 8.10 -2.24
CA LEU A 89 -0.10 9.13 -1.24
C LEU A 89 -1.38 9.89 -0.86
N ASP A 90 -2.17 10.32 -1.84
CA ASP A 90 -3.47 10.98 -1.62
C ASP A 90 -4.46 10.09 -0.88
N SER A 91 -4.35 8.79 -1.07
CA SER A 91 -5.17 7.80 -0.38
C SER A 91 -4.68 7.49 1.04
N GLY A 92 -3.57 8.06 1.51
CA GLY A 92 -2.96 7.80 2.81
C GLY A 92 -2.34 6.40 2.92
N ALA A 93 -1.73 5.90 1.84
CA ALA A 93 -1.09 4.60 1.81
C ALA A 93 0.06 4.49 2.82
N VAL A 94 0.83 5.57 3.03
CA VAL A 94 2.00 5.58 3.93
C VAL A 94 1.61 5.17 5.35
N SER A 95 0.62 5.83 5.96
CA SER A 95 0.18 5.49 7.32
C SER A 95 -0.28 4.03 7.44
N ARG A 96 -1.14 3.59 6.52
CA ARG A 96 -1.75 2.25 6.55
C ARG A 96 -0.72 1.14 6.34
N LEU A 97 0.19 1.32 5.38
CA LEU A 97 1.19 0.31 5.07
C LEU A 97 2.29 0.27 6.13
N THR A 98 2.59 1.40 6.80
CA THR A 98 3.47 1.41 7.98
C THR A 98 2.85 0.64 9.14
N GLU A 99 1.55 0.83 9.40
CA GLU A 99 0.84 0.03 10.41
C GLU A 99 0.93 -1.47 10.11
N ILE A 100 0.69 -1.86 8.85
CA ILE A 100 0.79 -3.26 8.42
C ILE A 100 2.23 -3.79 8.55
N ALA A 101 3.22 -2.99 8.16
CA ALA A 101 4.63 -3.38 8.24
C ALA A 101 5.14 -3.57 9.68
N LEU A 102 4.44 -2.97 10.66
CA LEU A 102 4.72 -3.09 12.08
C LEU A 102 3.85 -4.15 12.79
N GLU A 103 2.96 -4.84 12.07
CA GLU A 103 2.16 -5.94 12.63
C GLU A 103 3.05 -7.04 13.20
N SER A 104 2.74 -7.50 14.41
CA SER A 104 3.47 -8.61 15.05
C SER A 104 3.13 -9.94 14.38
N PRO A 105 4.09 -10.89 14.31
CA PRO A 105 3.83 -12.22 13.78
C PRO A 105 2.78 -12.95 14.65
N PRO A 106 2.01 -13.88 14.05
CA PRO A 106 1.07 -14.70 14.80
C PRO A 106 1.81 -15.52 15.87
N PRO A 107 1.17 -15.83 17.01
CA PRO A 107 1.82 -16.56 18.09
C PRO A 107 2.23 -17.96 17.62
N SER A 108 3.54 -18.23 17.65
CA SER A 108 4.05 -19.59 17.43
C SER A 108 3.50 -20.49 18.53
N SER A 109 2.59 -21.42 18.20
CA SER A 109 2.17 -22.42 19.18
C SER A 109 3.36 -23.32 19.50
N SER A 110 4.05 -23.03 20.61
CA SER A 110 5.10 -23.86 21.18
C SER A 110 4.46 -25.12 21.77
N SER A 111 4.03 -26.03 20.91
CA SER A 111 3.63 -27.39 21.26
C SER A 111 3.88 -28.32 20.06
N PRO A 112 4.82 -29.27 20.15
CA PRO A 112 5.06 -30.25 19.12
C PRO A 112 3.93 -31.28 19.18
N SER A 113 2.83 -31.01 18.49
CA SER A 113 1.70 -31.93 18.37
C SER A 113 1.14 -31.87 16.96
N SER A 114 1.81 -32.58 16.07
CA SER A 114 1.28 -33.24 14.87
C SER A 114 0.07 -32.57 14.18
N SER A 115 0.19 -31.31 13.78
CA SER A 115 -0.62 -30.68 12.72
C SER A 115 0.00 -29.34 12.28
N SER A 116 1.25 -29.37 11.80
CA SER A 116 2.05 -28.15 11.55
C SER A 116 1.64 -27.33 10.32
N SER A 117 0.54 -27.65 9.63
CA SER A 117 0.22 -26.99 8.35
C SER A 117 -0.46 -25.63 8.49
N THR A 118 -1.16 -25.36 9.59
CA THR A 118 -1.99 -24.14 9.72
C THR A 118 -1.21 -22.94 10.25
N THR A 119 -0.37 -23.14 11.28
CA THR A 119 0.48 -22.09 11.86
C THR A 119 1.55 -21.61 10.90
N ASP A 120 2.09 -22.54 10.10
CA ASP A 120 3.10 -22.21 9.08
C ASP A 120 2.46 -21.39 7.94
N ALA A 121 1.23 -21.75 7.52
CA ALA A 121 0.50 -20.99 6.51
C ALA A 121 0.08 -19.60 6.99
N GLU A 122 -0.30 -19.44 8.26
CA GLU A 122 -0.64 -18.13 8.84
C GLU A 122 0.59 -17.23 8.93
N THR A 123 1.72 -17.79 9.38
CA THR A 123 3.00 -17.07 9.43
C THR A 123 3.45 -16.63 8.04
N GLU A 124 3.31 -17.49 7.03
CA GLU A 124 3.68 -17.16 5.66
C GLU A 124 2.77 -16.05 5.08
N ARG A 125 1.46 -16.11 5.33
CA ARG A 125 0.53 -15.05 4.92
C ARG A 125 0.87 -13.71 5.56
N TRP A 126 1.20 -13.70 6.86
CA TRP A 126 1.67 -12.50 7.55
C TRP A 126 2.95 -11.97 6.92
N ARG A 127 3.95 -12.83 6.65
CA ARG A 127 5.21 -12.43 5.99
C ARG A 127 4.98 -11.82 4.62
N GLU A 128 4.17 -12.46 3.78
CA GLU A 128 3.85 -11.97 2.43
C GLU A 128 3.19 -10.58 2.48
N ARG A 129 2.27 -10.39 3.43
CA ARG A 129 1.57 -9.12 3.66
C ARG A 129 2.52 -8.01 4.10
N VAL A 130 3.38 -8.27 5.08
CA VAL A 130 4.40 -7.33 5.56
C VAL A 130 5.40 -6.99 4.45
N ASN A 131 5.95 -8.00 3.77
CA ASN A 131 6.93 -7.81 2.71
C ASN A 131 6.35 -7.00 1.53
N SER A 132 5.11 -7.28 1.15
CA SER A 132 4.44 -6.54 0.07
C SER A 132 4.17 -5.08 0.50
N SER A 133 3.82 -4.86 1.78
CA SER A 133 3.63 -3.51 2.32
C SER A 133 4.92 -2.70 2.31
N LEU A 134 6.04 -3.31 2.71
CA LEU A 134 7.38 -2.70 2.62
C LEU A 134 7.77 -2.40 1.17
N ALA A 135 7.43 -3.26 0.22
CA ALA A 135 7.68 -3.02 -1.19
C ALA A 135 6.89 -1.81 -1.73
N VAL A 136 5.62 -1.66 -1.34
CA VAL A 136 4.84 -0.47 -1.70
C VAL A 136 5.40 0.78 -1.01
N LEU A 137 5.79 0.71 0.28
CA LEU A 137 6.43 1.81 0.98
C LEU A 137 7.70 2.26 0.27
N ALA A 138 8.59 1.33 -0.07
CA ALA A 138 9.80 1.62 -0.84
C ALA A 138 9.46 2.30 -2.18
N ASN A 139 8.38 1.89 -2.84
CA ASN A 139 7.95 2.50 -4.09
C ASN A 139 7.47 3.95 -3.92
N VAL A 140 6.65 4.24 -2.90
CA VAL A 140 6.09 5.58 -2.66
C VAL A 140 7.13 6.54 -2.07
N THR A 141 8.10 6.07 -1.30
CA THR A 141 9.17 6.91 -0.74
C THR A 141 10.24 7.33 -1.75
N ARG A 142 10.18 6.83 -3.00
CA ARG A 142 11.02 7.35 -4.09
C ARG A 142 10.62 8.75 -4.50
N ALA A 143 9.36 9.12 -4.30
CA ALA A 143 8.90 10.49 -4.46
C ALA A 143 9.27 11.30 -3.22
N GLU A 144 9.72 12.54 -3.41
CA GLU A 144 10.06 13.47 -2.32
C GLU A 144 8.91 13.58 -1.31
N ARG A 145 7.69 13.78 -1.81
CA ARG A 145 6.47 13.84 -1.00
C ARG A 145 6.27 12.59 -0.15
N GLY A 146 6.45 11.40 -0.72
CA GLY A 146 6.30 10.14 0.02
C GLY A 146 7.36 9.95 1.08
N SER A 147 8.60 10.36 0.81
CA SER A 147 9.69 10.38 1.80
C SER A 147 9.37 11.36 2.95
N VAL A 148 8.87 12.56 2.63
CA VAL A 148 8.45 13.55 3.62
C VAL A 148 7.26 13.06 4.44
N GLU A 149 6.28 12.39 3.84
CA GLU A 149 5.13 11.86 4.60
C GLU A 149 5.55 10.71 5.53
N PHE A 150 6.49 9.88 5.10
CA PHE A 150 7.06 8.79 5.90
C PHE A 150 7.94 9.31 7.05
N CYS A 151 8.81 10.28 6.78
CA CYS A 151 9.75 10.84 7.76
C CYS A 151 9.14 11.95 8.63
N GLY A 152 8.21 12.74 8.08
CA GLY A 152 7.62 13.92 8.70
C GLY A 152 6.64 13.61 9.84
N ARG A 153 6.26 12.34 9.99
CA ARG A 153 5.63 11.82 11.22
C ARG A 153 6.64 11.20 12.21
N SER A 154 7.92 11.15 11.85
CA SER A 154 8.99 10.42 12.56
C SER A 154 10.12 11.32 13.09
N LEU A 155 10.17 12.60 12.72
CA LEU A 155 11.07 13.58 13.35
C LEU A 155 10.28 14.33 14.44
N PRO A 156 10.60 14.17 15.74
CA PRO A 156 10.06 15.06 16.76
C PRO A 156 10.49 16.50 16.45
N ASP A 157 9.68 17.49 16.82
CA ASP A 157 10.03 18.92 16.65
C ASP A 157 11.41 19.28 17.22
N GLU A 158 11.90 18.50 18.20
CA GLU A 158 13.26 18.57 18.77
C GLU A 158 14.39 18.27 17.77
N ALA A 159 14.15 17.50 16.71
CA ALA A 159 15.14 17.18 15.69
C ALA A 159 15.28 18.28 14.62
N VAL A 160 14.32 19.22 14.58
CA VAL A 160 14.47 20.46 13.81
C VAL A 160 15.22 21.43 14.72
N SER A 161 16.55 21.36 14.68
CA SER A 161 17.38 22.33 15.38
C SER A 161 16.92 23.73 14.94
N ALA A 162 16.25 24.44 15.85
CA ALA A 162 15.94 25.85 15.71
C ALA A 162 17.28 26.58 15.68
N GLY A 163 17.86 26.66 14.49
CA GLY A 163 19.10 27.37 14.24
C GLY A 163 18.90 28.85 14.53
N GLY A 164 19.26 29.26 15.75
CA GLY A 164 19.76 30.60 16.04
C GLY A 164 18.78 31.57 16.68
N GLY A 165 18.20 31.22 17.82
CA GLY A 165 17.74 32.22 18.78
C GLY A 165 18.89 32.63 19.72
N GLY A 166 19.27 33.91 19.70
CA GLY A 166 19.77 34.61 20.89
C GLY A 166 21.20 35.17 20.80
N GLY A 167 21.29 36.51 20.85
CA GLY A 167 22.54 37.22 21.12
C GLY A 167 22.49 38.70 20.81
N GLU A 168 21.61 39.45 21.46
CA GLU A 168 21.73 40.90 21.59
C GLU A 168 22.98 41.28 22.41
N HIS A 169 23.53 42.47 22.12
CA HIS A 169 24.23 43.41 23.02
C HIS A 169 25.77 43.56 23.00
N GLU A 170 26.17 44.80 23.35
CA GLU A 170 27.50 45.47 23.41
C GLU A 170 28.07 45.97 22.06
N GLY A 171 28.39 47.24 21.83
CA GLY A 171 28.69 48.38 22.70
C GLY A 171 30.08 48.92 22.33
N GLY A 172 30.17 50.10 21.70
CA GLY A 172 31.44 50.76 21.33
C GLY A 172 31.32 51.72 20.16
#